data_AF-A0A8X6H1M9-F1
#
_entry.id   AF-A0A8X6H1M9-F1
#
_cell.length_a   1.000
_cell.length_b   1.000
_cell.length_c   1.000
_cell.angle_alpha   90.00
_cell.angle_beta   90.00
_cell.angle_gamma   90.00
#
_symmetry.space_group_name_H-M   'P 1'
#
loop_
_entity.id
_entity.type
_entity.pdbx_description
1 polymer ?
#
loop_
_entity_poly.entity_id
_entity_poly.type
_entity_poly.pdbx_seq_one_letter_code
_entity_poly.pdbx_strand_id
1 'polypeptide(L)'
;AQFKPIVDDWYNPDNWNITSDRAYPRFPSRRNNAVPHAYRVPCTFDSVQFPPQTSFSVQGINPAPTITSLRINDLEYNKEDLAKLLASSTGKLLFHNNPTINIINSPCSNPTGCICGNERPPVFSIICAFKYPCPELECQDPITVSGHCCPICGKINISSFFFY
;
A
#
# COMPACT_ATOMS: atom_id res chain seq x y z
N ALA A 1 0.49 11.39 -32.83
CA ALA A 1 0.04 11.04 -31.46
C ALA A 1 1.26 11.00 -30.56
N GLN A 2 1.25 11.68 -29.41
CA GLN A 2 2.34 11.65 -28.44
C GLN A 2 1.98 10.64 -27.34
N PHE A 3 2.85 9.67 -27.09
CA PHE A 3 2.69 8.74 -25.97
C PHE A 3 2.97 9.48 -24.66
N LYS A 4 2.02 9.42 -23.72
CA LYS A 4 2.17 9.94 -22.36
C LYS A 4 2.13 8.74 -21.41
N PRO A 5 3.25 8.34 -20.79
CA PRO A 5 3.24 7.25 -19.81
C PRO A 5 2.37 7.62 -18.62
N ILE A 6 1.63 6.64 -18.11
CA ILE A 6 0.93 6.74 -16.83
C ILE A 6 1.99 6.53 -15.75
N VAL A 7 2.04 7.46 -14.79
CA VAL A 7 2.94 7.39 -13.64
C VAL A 7 2.06 7.39 -12.41
N ASP A 8 2.18 6.33 -11.62
CA ASP A 8 1.35 6.07 -10.45
C ASP A 8 2.08 6.44 -9.16
N ASP A 9 1.36 6.98 -8.18
CA ASP A 9 1.93 7.31 -6.88
C ASP A 9 1.90 6.10 -5.95
N TRP A 10 3.04 5.80 -5.31
CA TRP A 10 3.16 4.67 -4.37
C TRP A 10 2.18 4.78 -3.21
N TYR A 11 2.02 5.98 -2.65
CA TYR A 11 1.12 6.20 -1.51
C TYR A 11 -0.33 6.48 -1.91
N ASN A 12 -0.69 6.37 -3.20
CA ASN A 12 -2.08 6.43 -3.60
C ASN A 12 -2.77 5.09 -3.29
N PRO A 13 -3.71 5.04 -2.34
CA PRO A 13 -4.39 3.81 -1.92
C PRO A 13 -5.27 3.18 -3.02
N ASP A 14 -5.50 3.84 -4.15
CA ASP A 14 -6.25 3.28 -5.29
C ASP A 14 -5.38 2.55 -6.31
N ASN A 15 -4.06 2.70 -6.23
CA ASN A 15 -3.12 2.14 -7.21
C ASN A 15 -2.69 0.70 -6.89
N TRP A 16 -3.09 0.19 -5.73
CA TRP A 16 -2.73 -1.14 -5.26
C TRP A 16 -3.94 -2.09 -5.26
N ASN A 17 -3.65 -3.35 -5.57
CA ASN A 17 -4.60 -4.43 -5.41
C ASN A 17 -4.17 -5.29 -4.22
N ILE A 18 -5.09 -5.53 -3.28
CA ILE A 18 -4.82 -6.32 -2.09
C ILE A 18 -5.18 -7.77 -2.40
N THR A 19 -4.16 -8.60 -2.58
CA THR A 19 -4.30 -10.04 -2.79
C THR A 19 -3.84 -10.75 -1.52
N SER A 20 -4.79 -11.13 -0.67
CA SER A 20 -4.53 -11.99 0.49
C SER A 20 -5.52 -13.14 0.47
N ASP A 21 -5.04 -14.37 0.72
CA ASP A 21 -5.91 -15.55 0.85
C ASP A 21 -6.90 -15.43 2.02
N ARG A 22 -6.59 -14.52 2.97
CA ARG A 22 -7.44 -14.15 4.10
C ARG A 22 -8.35 -12.96 3.83
N ALA A 23 -8.17 -12.25 2.71
CA ALA A 23 -9.04 -11.14 2.35
C ALA A 23 -10.45 -11.66 2.04
N TYR A 24 -11.46 -10.89 2.43
CA TYR A 24 -12.85 -11.14 2.11
C TYR A 24 -13.43 -9.97 1.29
N PRO A 25 -14.11 -10.24 0.15
CA PRO A 25 -14.25 -11.56 -0.48
C PRO A 25 -12.91 -12.12 -1.00
N ARG A 26 -12.77 -13.45 -1.05
CA ARG A 26 -11.51 -14.17 -1.44
C ARG A 26 -11.16 -14.05 -2.93
N PHE A 27 -12.08 -13.57 -3.74
CA PHE A 27 -11.76 -13.17 -5.11
C PHE A 27 -10.96 -11.87 -5.06
N PRO A 28 -10.13 -11.52 -6.05
CA PRO A 28 -9.53 -10.19 -6.12
C PRO A 28 -10.66 -9.15 -6.06
N SER A 29 -10.94 -8.71 -4.84
CA SER A 29 -12.07 -7.88 -4.55
C SER A 29 -11.70 -6.56 -5.17
N ARG A 30 -12.48 -6.16 -6.18
CA ARG A 30 -12.63 -4.76 -6.50
C ARG A 30 -12.74 -4.01 -5.17
N ARG A 31 -11.77 -3.13 -4.94
CA ARG A 31 -11.57 -2.21 -3.79
C ARG A 31 -12.65 -2.34 -2.71
N ASN A 32 -12.41 -3.16 -1.68
CA ASN A 32 -13.32 -3.25 -0.54
C ASN A 32 -13.22 -1.94 0.28
N ASN A 33 -14.28 -1.12 0.23
CA ASN A 33 -14.32 0.17 0.91
C ASN A 33 -14.20 0.06 2.44
N ALA A 34 -14.43 -1.11 3.03
CA ALA A 34 -14.23 -1.33 4.46
C ALA A 34 -12.74 -1.35 4.85
N VAL A 35 -11.83 -1.73 3.94
CA VAL A 35 -10.39 -1.74 4.24
C VAL A 35 -9.90 -0.30 4.43
N PRO A 36 -9.27 0.05 5.57
CA PRO A 36 -8.81 1.43 5.77
C PRO A 36 -7.73 1.80 4.76
N HIS A 37 -7.76 3.06 4.30
CA HIS A 37 -6.86 3.59 3.27
C HIS A 37 -5.37 3.35 3.57
N ALA A 38 -4.96 3.44 4.84
CA ALA A 38 -3.59 3.14 5.28
C ALA A 38 -3.15 1.69 5.00
N TYR A 39 -4.11 0.75 4.97
CA TYR A 39 -3.89 -0.68 4.71
C TYR A 39 -4.11 -1.05 3.23
N ARG A 40 -4.39 -0.06 2.37
CA ARG A 40 -4.46 -0.27 0.92
C ARG A 40 -3.16 0.03 0.20
N VAL A 41 -2.19 0.62 0.91
CA VAL A 41 -0.81 0.81 0.43
C VAL A 41 0.06 -0.24 1.12
N PRO A 42 1.14 -0.76 0.49
CA PRO A 42 1.98 -1.78 1.09
C PRO A 42 2.41 -1.46 2.52
N CYS A 43 2.14 -2.39 3.43
CA CYS A 43 2.54 -2.36 4.83
C CYS A 43 3.92 -2.98 5.03
N THR A 44 4.47 -2.81 6.23
CA THR A 44 5.79 -3.34 6.63
C THR A 44 5.98 -4.82 6.33
N PHE A 45 4.92 -5.60 6.54
CA PHE A 45 4.97 -7.07 6.44
C PHE A 45 4.40 -7.61 5.12
N ASP A 46 4.08 -6.75 4.16
CA ASP A 46 3.51 -7.16 2.88
C ASP A 46 4.58 -7.55 1.86
N SER A 47 4.18 -8.40 0.92
CA SER A 47 4.94 -8.73 -0.28
C SER A 47 4.41 -7.91 -1.45
N VAL A 48 5.26 -7.07 -2.05
CA VAL A 48 4.88 -6.21 -3.17
C VAL A 48 5.16 -6.94 -4.49
N GLN A 49 4.21 -6.89 -5.42
CA GLN A 49 4.37 -7.49 -6.75
C GLN A 49 4.00 -6.50 -7.86
N PHE A 50 4.94 -6.29 -8.78
CA PHE A 50 4.68 -5.74 -10.10
C PHE A 50 4.58 -6.92 -11.09
N PRO A 51 3.40 -7.19 -11.66
CA PRO A 51 3.13 -8.43 -12.38
C PRO A 51 3.88 -8.54 -13.72
N PRO A 52 4.19 -9.76 -14.17
CA PRO A 52 4.83 -9.98 -15.47
C PRO A 52 3.95 -9.46 -16.61
N GLN A 53 4.59 -9.17 -17.76
CA GLN A 53 3.90 -8.73 -18.99
C GLN A 53 3.12 -7.42 -18.84
N THR A 54 3.41 -6.63 -17.79
CA THR A 54 2.88 -5.28 -17.60
C THR A 54 4.02 -4.27 -17.59
N SER A 55 3.72 -3.03 -17.95
CA SER A 55 4.64 -1.90 -17.78
C SER A 55 4.11 -1.03 -16.64
N PHE A 56 5.01 -0.51 -15.82
CA PHE A 56 4.67 0.38 -14.73
C PHE A 56 5.69 1.51 -14.63
N SER A 57 5.27 2.61 -14.03
CA SER A 57 6.15 3.71 -13.65
C SER A 57 5.59 4.30 -12.36
N VAL A 58 6.41 4.37 -11.32
CA VAL A 58 5.98 4.75 -9.98
C VAL A 58 6.77 5.96 -9.48
N GLN A 59 6.07 6.86 -8.82
CA GLN A 59 6.62 8.05 -8.17
C GLN A 59 6.13 8.18 -6.72
N GLY A 60 6.53 9.26 -6.05
CA GLY A 60 6.00 9.61 -4.74
C GLY A 60 6.46 8.70 -3.60
N ILE A 61 7.53 7.91 -3.80
CA ILE A 61 8.10 7.04 -2.76
C ILE A 61 8.97 7.87 -1.81
N ASN A 62 8.32 8.65 -0.96
CA ASN A 62 8.91 9.39 0.14
C ASN A 62 7.84 9.58 1.23
N PRO A 63 8.05 9.12 2.49
CA PRO A 63 9.26 8.48 3.03
C PRO A 63 9.58 7.13 2.39
N ALA A 64 10.74 6.54 2.72
CA ALA A 64 11.11 5.22 2.23
C ALA A 64 10.20 4.15 2.87
N PRO A 65 9.41 3.38 2.11
CA PRO A 65 8.60 2.31 2.66
C PRO A 65 9.49 1.15 3.10
N THR A 66 8.99 0.39 4.07
CA THR A 66 9.55 -0.89 4.48
C THR A 66 8.56 -1.97 4.09
N ILE A 67 9.05 -3.07 3.50
CA ILE A 67 8.23 -4.20 3.03
C ILE A 67 8.97 -5.52 3.27
N THR A 68 8.25 -6.65 3.32
CA THR A 68 8.84 -7.97 3.50
C THR A 68 9.64 -8.38 2.27
N SER A 69 9.03 -8.29 1.09
CA SER A 69 9.65 -8.69 -0.18
C SER A 69 9.09 -7.88 -1.35
N LEU A 70 9.85 -7.85 -2.44
CA LEU A 70 9.49 -7.18 -3.69
C LEU A 70 9.74 -8.11 -4.86
N ARG A 71 8.75 -8.25 -5.73
CA ARG A 71 8.81 -9.00 -6.98
C ARG A 71 8.49 -8.10 -8.16
N ILE A 72 9.33 -8.14 -9.20
CA ILE A 72 9.11 -7.45 -10.46
C ILE A 72 9.28 -8.47 -11.58
N ASN A 73 8.26 -8.65 -12.44
CA ASN A 73 8.28 -9.66 -13.51
C ASN A 73 8.65 -11.06 -13.01
N ASP A 74 8.04 -11.48 -11.90
CA ASP A 74 8.29 -12.76 -11.22
C ASP A 74 9.69 -12.98 -10.64
N LEU A 75 10.56 -11.99 -10.74
CA LEU A 75 11.88 -11.99 -10.10
C LEU A 75 11.79 -11.33 -8.73
N GLU A 76 12.23 -12.03 -7.70
CA GLU A 76 12.33 -11.50 -6.35
C GLU A 76 13.64 -10.71 -6.19
N TYR A 77 13.52 -9.49 -5.66
CA TYR A 77 14.63 -8.57 -5.48
C TYR A 77 15.06 -8.54 -4.02
N ASN A 78 16.32 -8.85 -3.77
CA ASN A 78 16.96 -8.50 -2.49
C ASN A 78 17.37 -7.01 -2.49
N LYS A 79 17.87 -6.52 -1.35
CA LYS A 79 18.29 -5.13 -1.17
C LYS A 79 19.35 -4.68 -2.19
N GLU A 80 20.34 -5.53 -2.48
CA GLU A 80 21.46 -5.19 -3.36
C GLU A 80 21.03 -5.14 -4.83
N ASP A 81 20.26 -6.12 -5.27
CA ASP A 81 19.78 -6.19 -6.65
C ASP A 81 18.73 -5.12 -6.93
N LEU A 82 17.90 -4.77 -5.93
CA LEU A 82 17.01 -3.62 -6.04
C LEU A 82 17.80 -2.32 -6.18
N ALA A 83 18.87 -2.11 -5.39
CA ALA A 83 19.69 -0.92 -5.50
C ALA A 83 20.35 -0.80 -6.89
N LYS A 84 20.85 -1.92 -7.45
CA LYS A 84 21.38 -1.97 -8.83
C LYS A 84 20.30 -1.62 -9.85
N LEU A 85 19.08 -2.16 -9.70
CA LEU A 85 17.95 -1.84 -10.56
C LEU A 85 17.66 -0.34 -10.51
N LEU A 86 17.43 0.23 -9.33
CA LEU A 86 17.10 1.64 -9.12
C LEU A 86 18.18 2.60 -9.70
N ALA A 87 19.45 2.20 -9.67
CA ALA A 87 20.54 2.97 -10.26
C ALA A 87 20.61 2.89 -11.81
N SER A 88 20.07 1.82 -12.40
CA SER A 88 20.08 1.59 -13.85
C SER A 88 19.17 2.54 -14.62
N SER A 89 19.40 2.70 -15.93
CA SER A 89 18.53 3.49 -16.80
C SER A 89 17.09 2.96 -16.81
N THR A 90 16.91 1.64 -16.79
CA THR A 90 15.59 1.00 -16.70
C THR A 90 14.91 1.32 -15.39
N GLY A 91 15.61 1.16 -14.25
CA GLY A 91 15.04 1.45 -12.95
C GLY A 91 14.62 2.91 -12.78
N LYS A 92 15.35 3.86 -13.37
CA LYS A 92 14.96 5.29 -13.36
C LYS A 92 13.68 5.59 -14.15
N LEU A 93 13.34 4.75 -15.13
CA LEU A 93 12.06 4.83 -15.86
C LEU A 93 10.91 4.19 -15.05
N LEU A 94 11.21 3.11 -14.33
CA LEU A 94 10.24 2.38 -13.51
C LEU A 94 9.97 3.08 -12.17
N PHE A 95 10.99 3.73 -11.60
CA PHE A 95 10.97 4.35 -10.27
C PHE A 95 11.56 5.76 -10.35
N HIS A 96 10.69 6.75 -10.26
CA HIS A 96 11.06 8.15 -10.41
C HIS A 96 11.76 8.69 -9.16
N ASN A 97 12.66 9.68 -9.36
CA ASN A 97 13.37 10.41 -8.31
C ASN A 97 14.32 9.58 -7.43
N ASN A 98 14.83 8.44 -7.93
CA ASN A 98 15.80 7.57 -7.25
C ASN A 98 15.38 7.24 -5.79
N PRO A 99 14.23 6.58 -5.60
CA PRO A 99 13.67 6.36 -4.29
C PRO A 99 14.47 5.31 -3.50
N THR A 100 14.19 5.24 -2.20
CA THR A 100 14.67 4.15 -1.33
C THR A 100 13.49 3.27 -0.95
N ILE A 101 13.66 1.95 -1.00
CA ILE A 101 12.70 0.95 -0.53
C ILE A 101 13.47 -0.02 0.37
N ASN A 102 12.99 -0.23 1.60
CA ASN A 102 13.63 -1.11 2.57
C ASN A 102 12.98 -2.50 2.53
N ILE A 103 13.79 -3.54 2.32
CA ILE A 103 13.34 -4.94 2.33
C ILE A 103 13.87 -5.62 3.60
N ILE A 104 12.97 -6.21 4.40
CA ILE A 104 13.32 -6.82 5.69
C ILE A 104 13.32 -8.36 5.70
N ASN A 105 12.78 -9.02 4.66
CA ASN A 105 12.75 -10.49 4.54
C ASN A 105 12.21 -11.21 5.80
N SER A 106 11.28 -10.59 6.51
CA SER A 106 10.73 -11.13 7.76
C SER A 106 9.21 -10.97 7.76
N PRO A 107 8.44 -12.07 7.75
CA PRO A 107 6.99 -12.00 7.82
C PRO A 107 6.54 -11.61 9.23
N CYS A 108 5.28 -11.20 9.36
CA CYS A 108 4.65 -11.00 10.66
C CYS A 108 4.64 -12.32 11.45
N SER A 109 5.35 -12.36 12.58
CA SER A 109 5.43 -13.53 13.47
C SER A 109 4.35 -13.56 14.55
N ASN A 110 3.63 -12.46 14.75
CA ASN A 110 2.59 -12.37 15.77
C ASN A 110 1.27 -13.01 15.28
N PRO A 111 0.77 -14.08 15.95
CA PRO A 111 -0.47 -14.74 15.56
C PRO A 111 -1.72 -13.84 15.68
N THR A 112 -1.70 -12.80 16.51
CA THR A 112 -2.80 -11.83 16.62
C THR A 112 -2.76 -10.75 15.54
N GLY A 113 -1.72 -10.77 14.70
CA GLY A 113 -1.50 -9.82 13.62
C GLY A 113 -0.43 -8.77 13.94
N CYS A 114 -0.04 -8.03 12.91
CA CYS A 114 0.91 -6.93 13.00
C CYS A 114 0.25 -5.63 12.54
N ILE A 115 0.67 -4.52 13.16
CA ILE A 115 0.28 -3.18 12.71
C ILE A 115 0.88 -2.90 11.33
N CYS A 116 0.18 -2.13 10.49
CA CYS A 116 0.66 -1.82 9.15
C CYS A 116 1.84 -0.84 9.19
N GLY A 117 1.71 0.19 10.04
CA GLY A 117 2.69 1.27 10.21
C GLY A 117 2.33 2.54 9.43
N ASN A 118 1.43 2.44 8.44
CA ASN A 118 1.01 3.53 7.56
C ASN A 118 -0.04 4.47 8.20
N GLU A 119 -0.55 4.14 9.39
CA GLU A 119 -1.59 4.90 10.09
C GLU A 119 -1.02 6.14 10.80
N ARG A 120 0.31 6.33 10.81
CA ARG A 120 1.01 7.44 11.46
C ARG A 120 1.54 8.45 10.43
N PRO A 121 1.64 9.74 10.79
CA PRO A 121 2.36 10.73 9.98
C PRO A 121 3.86 10.36 9.82
N PRO A 122 4.51 10.77 8.71
CA PRO A 122 3.95 11.56 7.62
C PRO A 122 3.17 10.71 6.60
N VAL A 123 3.34 9.38 6.59
CA VAL A 123 2.75 8.47 5.59
C VAL A 123 1.24 8.63 5.53
N PHE A 124 0.55 8.61 6.67
CA PHE A 124 -0.91 8.71 6.69
C PHE A 124 -1.43 10.00 6.04
N SER A 125 -0.75 11.12 6.28
CA SER A 125 -1.11 12.41 5.68
C SER A 125 -0.96 12.40 4.15
N ILE A 126 0.09 11.74 3.63
CA ILE A 126 0.32 11.60 2.19
C ILE A 126 -0.77 10.74 1.56
N ILE A 127 -1.10 9.60 2.18
CA ILE A 127 -2.18 8.72 1.73
C ILE A 127 -3.50 9.48 1.67
N CYS A 128 -3.81 10.27 2.71
CA CYS A 128 -5.07 11.02 2.76
C CYS A 128 -5.13 12.20 1.81
N ALA A 129 -4.00 12.76 1.37
CA ALA A 129 -3.97 13.78 0.33
C ALA A 129 -4.60 13.29 -0.99
N PHE A 130 -4.55 11.97 -1.28
CA PHE A 130 -5.22 11.37 -2.44
C PHE A 130 -6.73 11.13 -2.24
N LYS A 131 -7.24 11.26 -1.01
CA LYS A 131 -8.64 10.98 -0.68
C LYS A 131 -9.48 12.21 -0.41
N TYR A 132 -8.86 13.32 -0.02
CA TYR A 132 -9.58 14.56 0.18
C TYR A 132 -9.94 15.26 -1.14
N PRO A 133 -11.07 15.99 -1.19
CA PRO A 133 -12.06 16.13 -0.13
C PRO A 133 -12.89 14.86 0.09
N CYS A 134 -13.36 14.65 1.33
CA CYS A 134 -14.19 13.49 1.63
C CYS A 134 -15.58 13.60 0.99
N PRO A 135 -16.18 12.46 0.60
CA PRO A 135 -17.53 12.46 0.06
C PRO A 135 -18.55 12.87 1.13
N GLU A 136 -19.66 13.46 0.70
CA GLU A 136 -20.84 13.64 1.56
C GLU A 136 -21.45 12.28 1.90
N LEU A 137 -21.91 12.14 3.14
CA LEU A 137 -22.45 10.90 3.68
C LEU A 137 -23.93 11.07 4.02
N GLU A 138 -24.74 10.04 3.73
CA GLU A 138 -26.18 10.04 3.99
C GLU A 138 -26.55 9.53 5.40
N CYS A 139 -25.57 9.11 6.21
CA CYS A 139 -25.80 8.63 7.56
C CYS A 139 -25.68 9.76 8.60
N GLN A 140 -26.49 9.68 9.65
CA GLN A 140 -26.57 10.71 10.70
C GLN A 140 -25.33 10.73 11.61
N ASP A 141 -24.73 9.57 11.87
CA ASP A 141 -23.58 9.40 12.78
C ASP A 141 -22.45 8.61 12.08
N PRO A 142 -21.65 9.28 11.23
CA PRO A 142 -20.56 8.62 10.53
C PRO A 142 -19.39 8.35 11.47
N ILE A 143 -18.76 7.18 11.28
CA ILE A 143 -17.64 6.72 12.10
C ILE A 143 -16.30 7.01 11.42
N THR A 144 -15.31 7.40 12.22
CA THR A 144 -13.91 7.51 11.75
C THR A 144 -13.10 6.36 12.32
N VAL A 145 -12.62 5.49 11.44
CA VAL A 145 -11.83 4.30 11.81
C VAL A 145 -10.35 4.63 11.69
N SER A 146 -9.51 4.05 12.56
CA SER A 146 -8.05 4.17 12.43
C SER A 146 -7.59 3.73 11.03
N GLY A 147 -6.75 4.56 10.39
CA GLY A 147 -6.26 4.32 9.03
C GLY A 147 -7.25 4.67 7.91
N HIS A 148 -8.46 5.15 8.21
CA HIS A 148 -9.38 5.70 7.21
C HIS A 148 -9.24 7.23 7.15
N CYS A 149 -8.97 7.76 5.96
CA CYS A 149 -8.87 9.20 5.73
C CYS A 149 -10.20 9.95 5.85
N CYS A 150 -11.31 9.31 5.50
CA CYS A 150 -12.64 9.89 5.53
C CYS A 150 -13.53 9.11 6.48
N PRO A 151 -14.53 9.75 7.10
CA PRO A 151 -15.58 9.04 7.81
C PRO A 151 -16.33 8.08 6.87
N ILE A 152 -16.90 7.02 7.43
CA ILE A 152 -17.71 6.04 6.68
C ILE A 152 -19.03 5.78 7.41
N CYS A 153 -20.05 5.40 6.66
CA CYS A 153 -21.28 4.87 7.23
C CYS A 153 -21.12 3.37 7.49
N GLY A 154 -21.37 2.93 8.72
CA GLY A 154 -21.27 1.52 9.06
C GLY A 154 -21.21 1.28 10.56
N LYS A 155 -20.75 0.08 10.91
CA LYS A 155 -20.57 -0.36 12.30
C LYS A 155 -19.19 -0.98 12.46
N ILE A 156 -18.49 -0.63 13.54
CA ILE A 156 -17.21 -1.23 13.91
C ILE A 156 -17.47 -2.31 14.95
N ASN A 157 -16.90 -3.49 14.73
CA ASN A 157 -16.80 -4.52 15.76
C ASN A 157 -15.35 -4.54 16.26
N ILE A 158 -15.15 -4.20 17.54
CA ILE A 158 -13.84 -4.18 18.17
C ILE A 158 -13.67 -5.48 18.97
N SER A 159 -12.65 -6.27 18.65
CA SER A 159 -12.26 -7.45 19.43
C SER A 159 -11.02 -7.13 20.26
N SER A 160 -11.13 -7.24 21.59
CA SER A 160 -9.99 -7.10 22.49
C SER A 160 -9.27 -8.43 22.64
N PHE A 161 -7.95 -8.43 22.46
CA PHE A 161 -7.09 -9.56 22.79
C PHE A 161 -6.40 -9.28 24.13
N PHE A 162 -6.69 -10.10 25.14
CA PHE A 162 -5.99 -10.04 26.42
C PHE A 162 -4.79 -10.98 26.37
N PHE A 163 -3.60 -10.45 26.66
CA PHE A 163 -2.40 -11.26 26.88
C PHE A 163 -2.44 -11.78 28.33
N TYR A 164 -2.48 -13.09 28.52
CA TYR A 164 -2.28 -13.77 29.80
C TYR A 164 -0.85 -14.29 29.88
#